data_AF-A0A0C1HAT0-F1
#
_entry.id   AF-A0A0C1HAT0-F1
#
_cell.length_a   1.000
_cell.length_b   1.000
_cell.length_c   1.000
_cell.angle_alpha   90.00
_cell.angle_beta   90.00
_cell.angle_gamma   90.00
#
_symmetry.space_group_name_H-M   'P 1'
#
loop_
_entity.id
_entity.type
_entity.pdbx_description
1 polymer ?
#
loop_
_entity_poly.entity_id
_entity_poly.type
_entity_poly.pdbx_seq_one_letter_code
_entity_poly.pdbx_strand_id
1 'polypeptide(L)'
;MKFPYLSKRRADNISNGIFLILLGILFYTKMWWPSILFVLGITFGLRQYLMGRRLDFFVTVALVAVLGFITLIGMAFSFFLPILLMGTGFYLIWREYSFHNGVVHLKREDLND
;
A
#
# COMPACT_ATOMS: atom_id res chain seq x y z
N MET A 1 -38.57 12.72 -3.86
CA MET A 1 -38.05 12.66 -5.24
C MET A 1 -37.67 11.22 -5.55
N LYS A 2 -38.45 10.52 -6.39
CA LYS A 2 -38.21 9.11 -6.75
C LYS A 2 -37.39 9.11 -8.04
N PHE A 3 -36.09 8.89 -7.94
CA PHE A 3 -35.25 8.67 -9.12
C PHE A 3 -35.17 7.17 -9.39
N PRO A 4 -35.73 6.64 -10.50
CA PRO A 4 -35.48 5.28 -10.92
C PRO A 4 -34.33 5.28 -11.93
N TYR A 5 -33.10 5.44 -11.45
CA TYR A 5 -31.92 5.20 -12.28
C TYR A 5 -31.76 3.67 -12.41
N LEU A 6 -32.38 3.05 -13.41
CA LEU A 6 -32.33 1.61 -13.70
C LEU A 6 -32.89 0.64 -12.63
N SER A 7 -33.55 -0.43 -13.09
CA SER A 7 -33.95 -1.54 -12.21
C SER A 7 -32.73 -2.19 -11.56
N LYS A 8 -32.84 -2.62 -10.30
CA LYS A 8 -31.77 -3.33 -9.55
C LYS A 8 -31.04 -4.39 -10.39
N ARG A 9 -31.81 -5.19 -11.12
CA ARG A 9 -31.29 -6.25 -12.01
C ARG A 9 -30.39 -5.72 -13.14
N ARG A 10 -30.72 -4.57 -13.74
CA ARG A 10 -29.90 -3.95 -14.79
C ARG A 10 -28.62 -3.34 -14.23
N ALA A 11 -28.70 -2.67 -13.07
CA ALA A 11 -27.52 -2.15 -12.40
C ALA A 11 -26.53 -3.27 -12.02
N ASP A 12 -27.06 -4.40 -11.53
CA ASP A 12 -26.26 -5.58 -11.20
C ASP A 12 -25.58 -6.19 -12.43
N ASN A 13 -26.29 -6.32 -13.55
CA ASN A 13 -25.72 -6.83 -14.80
C ASN A 13 -24.60 -5.94 -15.35
N ILE A 14 -24.79 -4.61 -15.33
CA ILE A 14 -23.77 -3.65 -15.80
C ILE A 14 -22.55 -3.71 -14.88
N SER A 15 -22.77 -3.70 -13.57
CA SER A 15 -21.72 -3.81 -12.56
C SER A 15 -20.91 -5.10 -12.73
N ASN A 16 -21.57 -6.24 -12.93
CA ASN A 16 -20.90 -7.52 -13.12
C ASN A 16 -20.11 -7.57 -14.44
N GLY A 17 -20.64 -6.98 -15.52
CA GLY A 17 -19.90 -6.87 -16.77
C GLY A 17 -18.60 -6.09 -16.60
N ILE A 18 -18.66 -4.95 -15.92
CA ILE A 18 -17.48 -4.11 -15.65
C ILE A 18 -16.51 -4.79 -14.69
N PHE A 19 -17.02 -5.50 -13.68
CA PHE A 19 -16.19 -6.32 -12.79
C PHE A 19 -15.36 -7.33 -13.59
N LEU A 20 -15.96 -8.05 -14.54
CA LEU A 20 -15.25 -9.04 -15.35
C LEU A 20 -14.19 -8.41 -16.26
N ILE A 21 -14.47 -7.25 -16.86
CA ILE A 21 -13.50 -6.51 -17.68
C ILE A 21 -12.29 -6.10 -16.82
N LEU A 22 -12.56 -5.49 -15.67
CA LEU A 22 -11.53 -5.06 -14.73
C LEU A 22 -10.74 -6.24 -14.17
N LEU A 23 -11.40 -7.36 -13.91
CA LEU A 23 -10.76 -8.61 -13.48
C LEU A 23 -9.82 -9.15 -14.58
N GLY A 24 -10.24 -9.14 -15.85
CA GLY A 24 -9.40 -9.52 -16.98
C GLY A 24 -8.13 -8.66 -17.09
N ILE A 25 -8.27 -7.34 -16.91
CA ILE A 25 -7.12 -6.42 -16.88
C ILE A 25 -6.21 -6.74 -15.70
N LEU A 26 -6.76 -7.06 -14.53
CA LEU A 26 -6.00 -7.41 -13.33
C LEU A 26 -5.15 -8.68 -13.53
N PHE A 27 -5.73 -9.72 -14.14
CA PHE A 27 -4.99 -10.93 -14.48
C PHE A 27 -3.85 -10.66 -15.47
N TYR A 28 -4.07 -9.75 -16.43
CA TYR A 28 -3.03 -9.36 -17.39
C TYR A 28 -1.88 -8.60 -16.75
N THR A 29 -2.16 -7.64 -15.85
CA THR A 29 -1.13 -6.81 -15.21
C THR A 29 -0.32 -7.54 -14.13
N LYS A 30 -0.82 -8.69 -13.63
CA LYS A 30 -0.22 -9.49 -12.53
C LYS A 30 -0.03 -8.74 -11.21
N MET A 31 -0.40 -7.47 -11.14
CA MET A 31 -0.37 -6.64 -9.95
C MET A 31 -1.64 -6.88 -9.12
N TRP A 32 -1.72 -8.05 -8.50
CA TRP A 32 -2.90 -8.47 -7.74
C TRP A 32 -3.23 -7.53 -6.58
N TRP A 33 -2.20 -7.13 -5.84
CA TRP A 33 -2.29 -6.20 -4.74
C TRP A 33 -1.52 -4.92 -5.08
N PRO A 34 -2.10 -3.72 -4.92
CA PRO A 34 -3.43 -3.39 -4.37
C PRO A 34 -4.57 -3.36 -5.39
N SER A 35 -4.32 -3.67 -6.67
CA SER A 35 -5.25 -3.37 -7.76
C SER A 35 -6.62 -4.06 -7.66
N ILE A 36 -6.73 -5.23 -7.02
CA ILE A 36 -8.03 -5.87 -6.76
C ILE A 36 -8.99 -4.99 -5.93
N LEU A 37 -8.47 -4.16 -5.02
CA LEU A 37 -9.27 -3.24 -4.22
C LEU A 37 -9.94 -2.18 -5.11
N PHE A 38 -9.22 -1.71 -6.14
CA PHE A 38 -9.77 -0.77 -7.11
C PHE A 38 -10.84 -1.43 -7.98
N VAL A 39 -10.63 -2.68 -8.42
CA VAL A 39 -11.62 -3.44 -9.17
C VAL A 39 -12.93 -3.57 -8.39
N LEU A 40 -12.83 -3.98 -7.13
CA LEU A 40 -14.00 -4.12 -6.23
C LEU A 40 -14.65 -2.78 -5.94
N GLY A 41 -13.84 -1.75 -5.66
CA GLY A 41 -14.33 -0.41 -5.36
C GLY A 41 -15.10 0.23 -6.52
N ILE A 42 -14.57 0.13 -7.75
CA ILE A 42 -15.24 0.62 -8.95
C ILE A 42 -16.54 -0.15 -9.20
N THR A 43 -16.52 -1.48 -9.04
CA THR A 43 -17.70 -2.33 -9.23
C THR A 43 -18.83 -1.96 -8.25
N PHE A 44 -18.53 -1.94 -6.95
CA PHE A 44 -19.53 -1.63 -5.93
C PHE A 44 -19.98 -0.17 -5.99
N GLY A 45 -19.06 0.76 -6.21
CA GLY A 45 -19.37 2.17 -6.37
C GLY A 45 -20.27 2.42 -7.58
N LEU A 46 -19.98 1.80 -8.71
CA LEU A 46 -20.81 1.92 -9.91
C LEU A 46 -22.22 1.38 -9.69
N ARG A 47 -22.35 0.20 -9.05
CA ARG A 47 -23.65 -0.36 -8.68
C ARG A 47 -24.46 0.60 -7.81
N GLN A 48 -23.85 1.16 -6.77
CA GLN A 48 -24.51 2.06 -5.83
C GLN A 48 -24.86 3.41 -6.48
N TYR A 49 -23.97 3.91 -7.34
CA TYR A 49 -24.20 5.11 -8.15
C TYR A 49 -25.39 4.91 -9.09
N LEU A 50 -25.42 3.80 -9.83
CA LEU A 50 -26.54 3.44 -10.69
C LEU A 50 -27.83 3.29 -9.89
N MET A 51 -27.81 2.76 -8.67
CA MET A 51 -29.00 2.64 -7.81
C MET A 51 -29.42 3.95 -7.12
N GLY A 52 -28.68 5.05 -7.27
CA GLY A 52 -28.97 6.33 -6.61
C GLY A 52 -28.70 6.36 -5.10
N ARG A 53 -28.02 5.34 -4.56
CA ARG A 53 -27.70 5.21 -3.13
C ARG A 53 -26.43 6.00 -2.79
N ARG A 54 -26.57 7.33 -2.71
CA ARG A 54 -25.44 8.26 -2.51
C ARG A 54 -24.65 8.01 -1.23
N LEU A 55 -25.32 7.70 -0.11
CA LEU A 55 -24.64 7.41 1.15
C LEU A 55 -23.77 6.16 1.07
N ASP A 56 -24.31 5.07 0.54
CA ASP A 56 -23.55 3.83 0.37
C ASP A 56 -22.37 3.99 -0.59
N PHE A 57 -22.53 4.83 -1.63
CA PHE A 57 -21.45 5.20 -2.54
C PHE A 57 -20.29 5.90 -1.81
N PHE A 58 -20.57 6.93 -1.02
CA PHE A 58 -19.53 7.63 -0.27
C PHE A 58 -18.82 6.72 0.74
N VAL A 59 -19.56 5.85 1.44
CA VAL A 59 -18.97 4.87 2.36
C VAL A 59 -18.03 3.91 1.62
N THR A 60 -18.45 3.42 0.45
CA THR A 60 -17.66 2.47 -0.33
C THR A 60 -16.40 3.12 -0.89
N VAL A 61 -16.51 4.34 -1.41
CA VAL A 61 -15.35 5.12 -1.89
C VAL A 61 -14.39 5.43 -0.74
N ALA A 62 -14.91 5.84 0.42
CA ALA A 62 -14.10 6.12 1.60
C ALA A 62 -13.36 4.86 2.09
N LEU A 63 -14.04 3.71 2.17
CA LEU A 63 -13.41 2.45 2.57
C LEU A 63 -12.31 2.03 1.60
N VAL A 64 -12.57 2.09 0.29
CA VAL A 64 -11.57 1.74 -0.73
C VAL A 64 -10.39 2.70 -0.69
N ALA A 65 -10.63 3.99 -0.49
CA ALA A 65 -9.58 4.99 -0.35
C ALA A 65 -8.72 4.75 0.90
N VAL A 66 -9.33 4.49 2.06
CA VAL A 66 -8.61 4.19 3.31
C VAL A 66 -7.80 2.91 3.17
N LEU A 67 -8.40 1.83 2.64
CA LEU A 67 -7.70 0.57 2.40
C LEU A 67 -6.54 0.75 1.41
N GLY A 68 -6.78 1.44 0.30
CA GLY A 68 -5.73 1.78 -0.66
C GLY A 68 -4.59 2.56 -0.01
N PHE A 69 -4.90 3.55 0.82
CA PHE A 69 -3.91 4.35 1.53
C PHE A 69 -3.07 3.50 2.51
N ILE A 70 -3.69 2.62 3.28
CA ILE A 70 -2.98 1.69 4.18
C ILE A 70 -2.03 0.79 3.39
N THR A 71 -2.45 0.28 2.23
CA THR A 71 -1.58 -0.57 1.41
C THR A 71 -0.35 0.15 0.86
N LEU A 72 -0.50 1.41 0.45
CA LEU A 72 0.62 2.24 -0.03
C LEU A 72 1.61 2.53 1.11
N ILE A 73 1.10 2.84 2.30
CA ILE A 73 1.93 3.04 3.49
C ILE A 73 2.68 1.75 3.85
N GLY A 74 1.99 0.60 3.92
CA GLY A 74 2.63 -0.67 4.23
C GLY A 74 3.73 -1.03 3.24
N MET A 75 3.52 -0.76 1.95
CA MET A 75 4.54 -0.94 0.92
C MET A 75 5.76 -0.05 1.18
N ALA A 76 5.56 1.23 1.52
CA ALA A 76 6.67 2.13 1.86
C ALA A 76 7.46 1.65 3.10
N PHE A 77 6.77 1.19 4.15
CA PHE A 77 7.42 0.61 5.33
C PHE A 77 8.23 -0.65 5.01
N SER A 78 7.77 -1.47 4.06
CA SER A 78 8.50 -2.66 3.61
C SER A 78 9.84 -2.35 2.98
N PHE A 79 10.01 -1.17 2.35
CA PHE A 79 11.31 -0.72 1.82
C PHE A 79 12.14 0.02 2.88
N PHE A 80 11.48 0.79 3.74
CA PHE A 80 12.14 1.60 4.75
C PHE A 80 12.84 0.76 5.83
N LEU A 81 12.18 -0.31 6.32
CA LEU A 81 12.73 -1.19 7.35
C LEU A 81 14.07 -1.84 6.97
N PRO A 82 14.20 -2.50 5.80
CA PRO A 82 15.47 -3.07 5.35
C PRO A 82 16.59 -2.03 5.21
N ILE A 83 16.28 -0.85 4.66
CA ILE A 83 17.25 0.24 4.51
C ILE A 83 17.74 0.73 5.87
N LEU A 84 16.83 0.88 6.83
CA LEU A 84 17.16 1.29 8.20
C LEU A 84 18.03 0.25 8.90
N LEU A 85 17.70 -1.04 8.75
CA LEU A 85 18.50 -2.15 9.26
C LEU A 85 19.91 -2.17 8.65
N MET A 86 20.03 -2.01 7.33
CA MET A 86 21.33 -1.89 6.65
C MET A 86 22.13 -0.69 7.15
N GLY A 87 21.49 0.49 7.26
CA GLY A 87 22.14 1.70 7.78
C GLY A 87 22.61 1.54 9.21
N THR A 88 21.81 0.89 10.07
CA THR A 88 22.15 0.63 11.47
C THR A 88 23.31 -0.37 11.59
N GLY A 89 23.29 -1.44 10.79
CA GLY A 89 24.40 -2.40 10.72
C GLY A 89 25.70 -1.75 10.24
N PHE A 90 25.62 -0.92 9.20
CA PHE A 90 26.77 -0.17 8.70
C PHE A 90 27.33 0.79 9.77
N TYR A 91 26.45 1.54 10.45
CA TYR A 91 26.83 2.45 11.54
C TYR A 91 27.56 1.72 12.68
N LEU A 92 27.08 0.54 13.08
CA LEU A 92 27.72 -0.29 14.10
C LEU A 92 29.15 -0.70 13.71
N ILE A 93 29.34 -1.15 12.47
CA ILE A 93 30.66 -1.55 11.96
C ILE A 93 31.61 -0.34 11.91
N TRP A 94 31.12 0.78 11.39
CA TRP A 94 31.89 2.03 11.30
C TRP A 94 32.34 2.52 12.68
N ARG A 95 31.42 2.48 13.66
CA ARG A 95 31.71 2.84 15.05
C ARG A 95 32.80 1.94 15.63
N GLU A 96 32.69 0.62 15.47
CA GLU A 96 33.68 -0.32 15.99
C GLU A 96 35.07 -0.07 15.40
N TYR A 97 35.17 0.15 14.09
CA TYR A 97 36.44 0.46 13.43
C TYR A 97 37.06 1.77 13.95
N SER A 98 36.25 2.80 14.16
CA SER A 98 36.71 4.09 14.69
C SER A 98 37.19 3.99 16.14
N PHE A 99 36.53 3.17 16.97
CA PHE A 99 36.90 2.96 18.38
C PHE A 99 38.17 2.11 18.54
N HIS A 100 38.38 1.10 17.68
CA HIS A 100 39.57 0.25 17.75
C HIS A 100 40.88 1.03 17.51
N ASN A 101 40.85 2.02 16.60
CA ASN A 101 42.01 2.87 16.34
C ASN A 101 42.36 3.76 17.54
N GLY A 102 41.39 4.18 18.36
CA GLY A 102 41.66 4.98 19.55
C GLY A 102 42.37 4.21 20.66
N VAL A 103 41.99 2.95 20.93
CA VAL A 103 42.54 2.14 22.03
C VAL A 103 43.97 1.66 21.73
N VAL A 104 44.28 1.34 20.47
CA VAL A 104 45.62 0.90 20.05
C VAL A 104 46.64 2.05 20.12
N HIS A 105 46.20 3.30 19.92
CA HIS A 105 47.06 4.47 20.06
C HIS A 105 47.39 4.79 21.52
N LEU A 106 46.41 4.68 22.43
CA LEU A 106 46.62 4.93 23.86
C LEU A 106 47.55 3.89 24.52
N LYS A 107 47.48 2.62 24.08
CA LYS A 107 48.35 1.54 24.59
C LYS A 107 49.78 1.53 24.00
N ARG A 108 50.12 2.50 23.14
CA ARG A 108 51.48 2.63 22.60
C ARG A 108 52.26 3.78 23.22
N GLU A 109 51.58 4.79 23.75
CA GLU A 109 52.20 5.92 24.43
C GLU A 109 52.64 5.53 25.86
N ASP A 110 51.82 4.78 26.58
CA ASP A 110 52.08 4.26 27.93
C ASP A 110 53.19 3.18 28.02
N LEU A 111 53.58 2.56 26.91
CA LEU A 111 54.69 1.60 26.83
C LEU A 111 56.03 2.23 26.42
N ASN A 112 56.03 3.50 26.03
CA ASN A 112 57.22 4.20 25.53
C ASN A 112 57.73 5.30 26.50
N ASP A 113 57.06 5.44 27.66
CA ASP A 113 57.47 6.20 28.85
C ASP A 113 58.09 5.26 29.90
#